data_AF-A0A537Z2F2-F1
#
_entry.id   AF-A0A537Z2F2-F1
#
_cell.length_a   1.000
_cell.length_b   1.000
_cell.length_c   1.000
_cell.angle_alpha   90.00
_cell.angle_beta   90.00
_cell.angle_gamma   90.00
#
_symmetry.space_group_name_H-M   'P 1'
#
loop_
_entity.id
_entity.type
_entity.pdbx_description
1 polymer ?
#
loop_
_entity_poly.entity_id
_entity_poly.type
_entity_poly.pdbx_seq_one_letter_code
_entity_poly.pdbx_strand_id
1 'polypeptide(L)'
;MRAIALVDGEHYPPVTRWALEVARSRGVEVVVALVVGGIEKLLPGDLPDVGVPVRSVADDRAEGLRVAIAEWRPEVVLDLSDEPVLGYRERMELASVSLVLGVSYEGADFRFDPPLAEPAPLGVPVLAVYGTGKRTGKTAIAGEVARRAARRDLAPIVIAMGRGGPPAPQVAEAGSVTLDSLIALVQAGEHAASDYLEDALTTGVTTIGARRAAGGLAGAPYATNMVEAVAI
;
A
#
# COMPACT_ATOMS: atom_id res chain seq x y z
N MET A 1 0.30 21.31 8.87
CA MET A 1 -0.16 19.96 8.54
C MET A 1 -1.24 19.57 9.52
N ARG A 2 -2.42 19.17 9.04
CA ARG A 2 -3.57 18.84 9.88
C ARG A 2 -3.59 17.35 10.21
N ALA A 3 -3.75 17.00 11.48
CA ALA A 3 -3.55 15.63 11.95
C ALA A 3 -4.68 15.10 12.83
N ILE A 4 -4.89 13.79 12.78
CA ILE A 4 -5.53 13.03 13.84
C ILE A 4 -4.41 12.46 14.72
N ALA A 5 -4.52 12.54 16.04
CA ALA A 5 -3.58 11.87 16.94
C ALA A 5 -4.16 10.54 17.43
N LEU A 6 -3.36 9.47 17.43
CA LEU A 6 -3.65 8.25 18.18
C LEU A 6 -2.98 8.35 19.55
N VAL A 7 -3.73 8.14 20.61
CA VAL A 7 -3.24 8.22 22.00
C VAL A 7 -3.72 7.01 22.79
N ASP A 8 -2.93 6.56 23.75
CA ASP A 8 -3.34 5.54 24.71
C ASP A 8 -3.73 6.15 26.07
N GLY A 9 -4.39 5.35 26.91
CA GLY A 9 -4.74 5.73 28.27
C GLY A 9 -3.70 5.39 29.33
N GLU A 10 -2.54 4.82 28.96
CA GLU A 10 -1.43 4.55 29.90
C GLU A 10 -0.62 5.83 30.18
N HIS A 11 -0.52 6.72 29.18
CA HIS A 11 0.01 8.05 29.38
C HIS A 11 -0.95 8.93 30.18
N TYR A 12 -0.41 9.59 31.21
CA TYR A 12 -1.18 10.57 31.97
C TYR A 12 -1.62 11.73 31.06
N PRO A 13 -2.85 12.26 31.17
CA PRO A 13 -3.37 13.29 30.27
C PRO A 13 -2.46 14.53 30.09
N PRO A 14 -1.76 15.05 31.12
CA PRO A 14 -0.80 16.13 30.94
C PRO A 14 0.38 15.78 30.04
N VAL A 15 0.83 14.53 30.02
CA VAL A 15 1.92 14.04 29.15
C VAL A 15 1.43 14.01 27.70
N THR A 16 0.24 13.47 27.46
CA THR A 16 -0.38 13.47 26.13
C THR A 16 -0.61 14.90 25.63
N ARG A 17 -1.12 15.80 26.47
CA ARG A 17 -1.27 17.23 26.14
C ARG A 17 0.06 17.86 25.74
N TRP A 18 1.11 17.61 26.52
CA TRP A 18 2.46 18.10 26.20
C TRP A 18 2.95 17.58 24.84
N ALA A 19 2.71 16.30 24.51
CA ALA A 19 3.05 15.76 23.20
C ALA A 19 2.28 16.46 22.05
N LEU A 20 1.00 16.81 22.26
CA LEU A 20 0.21 17.59 21.29
C LEU A 20 0.74 19.03 21.14
N GLU A 21 1.18 19.66 22.23
CA GLU A 21 1.83 20.98 22.20
C GLU A 21 3.16 20.94 21.43
N VAL A 22 3.96 19.89 21.65
CA VAL A 22 5.19 19.64 20.88
C VAL A 22 4.87 19.46 19.40
N ALA A 23 3.88 18.64 19.04
CA ALA A 23 3.42 18.48 17.66
C ALA A 23 3.02 19.83 17.04
N ARG A 24 2.26 20.64 17.77
CA ARG A 24 1.87 22.00 17.34
C ARG A 24 3.08 22.90 17.08
N SER A 25 4.06 22.90 17.98
CA SER A 25 5.32 23.67 17.80
C SER A 25 6.12 23.25 16.57
N ARG A 26 5.93 22.01 16.10
CA ARG A 26 6.54 21.45 14.87
C ARG A 26 5.67 21.65 13.62
N GLY A 27 4.57 22.40 13.73
CA GLY A 27 3.68 22.70 12.61
C GLY A 27 2.61 21.65 12.32
N VAL A 28 2.37 20.73 13.25
CA VAL A 28 1.32 19.70 13.18
C VAL A 28 0.13 20.12 14.05
N GLU A 29 -1.00 20.45 13.42
CA GLU A 29 -2.24 20.83 14.09
C GLU A 29 -3.12 19.60 14.29
N VAL A 30 -3.18 19.09 15.52
CA VAL A 30 -4.05 17.97 15.87
C VAL A 30 -5.48 18.47 16.07
N VAL A 31 -6.42 17.93 15.30
CA VAL A 31 -7.82 18.37 15.32
C VAL A 31 -8.73 17.46 16.15
N VAL A 32 -8.30 16.22 16.38
CA VAL A 32 -8.97 15.25 17.26
C VAL A 32 -7.93 14.23 17.74
N ALA A 33 -8.05 13.80 18.99
CA ALA A 33 -7.32 12.68 19.54
C ALA A 33 -8.23 11.44 19.62
N LEU A 34 -7.75 10.31 19.12
CA LEU A 34 -8.43 9.02 19.18
C LEU A 34 -7.77 8.16 20.24
N VAL A 35 -8.53 7.78 21.26
CA VAL A 35 -8.05 6.86 22.30
C VAL A 35 -8.14 5.43 21.78
N VAL A 36 -7.00 4.78 21.59
CA VAL A 36 -6.89 3.45 20.95
C VAL A 36 -6.91 2.29 21.96
N GLY A 37 -6.85 2.56 23.26
CA GLY A 37 -6.90 1.57 24.33
C GLY A 37 -6.21 2.08 25.60
N GLY A 38 -6.00 1.19 26.60
CA GLY A 38 -5.33 1.55 27.86
C GLY A 38 -6.21 2.36 28.82
N ILE A 39 -7.54 2.33 28.64
CA ILE A 39 -8.50 3.13 29.41
C ILE A 39 -9.07 2.40 30.62
N GLU A 40 -8.59 1.20 30.94
CA GLU A 40 -9.07 0.38 32.06
C GLU A 40 -8.92 1.06 33.43
N LYS A 41 -8.02 2.04 33.51
CA LYS A 41 -7.75 2.86 34.70
C LYS A 41 -8.56 4.16 34.73
N LEU A 42 -9.22 4.52 33.63
CA LEU A 42 -10.10 5.68 33.56
C LEU A 42 -11.49 5.29 34.05
N LEU A 43 -12.21 6.26 34.64
CA LEU A 43 -13.60 6.04 35.00
C LEU A 43 -14.43 5.81 33.72
N PRO A 44 -15.42 4.90 33.72
CA PRO A 44 -16.27 4.69 32.56
C PRO A 44 -16.94 6.00 32.12
N GLY A 45 -16.65 6.43 30.88
CA GLY A 45 -17.18 7.66 30.30
C GLY A 45 -16.27 8.89 30.40
N ASP A 46 -15.17 8.83 31.17
CA ASP A 46 -14.19 9.92 31.22
C ASP A 46 -13.15 9.74 30.11
N LEU A 47 -13.22 10.62 29.11
CA LEU A 47 -12.14 10.78 28.13
C LEU A 47 -11.12 11.80 28.66
N PRO A 48 -9.82 11.59 28.42
CA PRO A 48 -8.79 12.47 28.94
C PRO A 48 -8.90 13.88 28.34
N ASP A 49 -8.88 14.93 29.17
CA ASP A 49 -8.78 16.30 28.68
C ASP A 49 -7.34 16.62 28.27
N VAL A 50 -7.07 16.50 26.97
CA VAL A 50 -5.77 16.79 26.34
C VAL A 50 -5.79 18.09 25.54
N GLY A 51 -6.84 18.92 25.66
CA GLY A 51 -6.93 20.22 25.00
C GLY A 51 -7.40 20.20 23.54
N VAL A 52 -7.82 19.04 23.02
CA VAL A 52 -8.48 18.86 21.72
C VAL A 52 -9.69 17.93 21.88
N PRO A 53 -10.65 17.89 20.93
CA PRO A 53 -11.71 16.88 20.95
C PRO A 53 -11.15 15.47 21.06
N VAL A 54 -11.77 14.62 21.88
CA VAL A 54 -11.35 13.23 22.10
C VAL A 54 -12.47 12.28 21.77
N ARG A 55 -12.14 11.15 21.13
CA ARG A 55 -13.07 10.03 20.86
C ARG A 55 -12.38 8.72 21.21
N SER A 56 -13.08 7.81 21.88
CA SER A 56 -12.60 6.43 22.02
C SER A 56 -12.86 5.64 20.73
N VAL A 57 -11.85 4.91 20.27
CA VAL A 57 -11.94 3.92 19.19
C VAL A 57 -11.42 2.56 19.65
N ALA A 58 -11.33 2.34 20.97
CA ALA A 58 -10.71 1.14 21.53
C ALA A 58 -11.45 -0.16 21.16
N ASP A 59 -12.77 -0.11 21.00
CA ASP A 59 -13.59 -1.28 20.66
C ASP A 59 -13.38 -1.76 19.22
N ASP A 60 -13.19 -0.82 18.27
CA ASP A 60 -12.85 -1.10 16.87
C ASP A 60 -11.98 0.03 16.32
N ARG A 61 -10.66 -0.16 16.45
CA ARG A 61 -9.66 0.85 16.11
C ARG A 61 -9.63 1.14 14.61
N ALA A 62 -9.82 0.10 13.78
CA ALA A 62 -9.76 0.21 12.33
C ALA A 62 -10.97 1.00 11.80
N GLU A 63 -12.18 0.61 12.22
CA GLU A 63 -13.40 1.31 11.83
C GLU A 63 -13.44 2.72 12.41
N GLY A 64 -13.07 2.89 13.68
CA GLY A 64 -13.01 4.18 14.34
C GLY A 64 -12.06 5.15 13.65
N LEU A 65 -10.86 4.70 13.26
CA LEU A 65 -9.92 5.48 12.48
C LEU A 65 -10.47 5.83 11.09
N ARG A 66 -11.09 4.87 10.39
CA ARG A 66 -11.70 5.08 9.08
C ARG A 66 -12.78 6.18 9.12
N VAL A 67 -13.69 6.11 10.09
CA VAL A 67 -14.74 7.11 10.30
C VAL A 67 -14.13 8.48 10.63
N ALA A 68 -13.13 8.52 11.51
CA ALA A 68 -12.48 9.76 11.89
C ALA A 68 -11.74 10.41 10.70
N ILE A 69 -11.06 9.62 9.87
CA ILE A 69 -10.41 10.13 8.64
C ILE A 69 -11.46 10.70 7.68
N ALA A 70 -12.60 10.04 7.50
CA ALA A 70 -13.66 10.53 6.61
C ALA A 70 -14.29 11.84 7.12
N GLU A 71 -14.55 11.93 8.42
CA GLU A 71 -15.17 13.08 9.07
C GLU A 71 -14.21 14.28 9.12
N TRP A 72 -13.00 14.05 9.60
CA TRP A 72 -12.05 15.12 9.84
C TRP A 72 -11.22 15.41 8.61
N ARG A 73 -10.89 14.47 7.73
CA ARG A 73 -10.04 14.66 6.53
C ARG A 73 -8.62 15.18 6.87
N PRO A 74 -7.86 14.48 7.72
CA PRO A 74 -6.48 14.87 8.04
C PRO A 74 -5.53 14.65 6.86
N GLU A 75 -4.34 15.26 6.94
CA GLU A 75 -3.20 14.96 6.06
C GLU A 75 -2.33 13.84 6.62
N VAL A 76 -2.32 13.66 7.95
CA VAL A 76 -1.52 12.63 8.64
C VAL A 76 -2.26 12.08 9.87
N VAL A 77 -2.06 10.79 10.14
CA VAL A 77 -2.33 10.17 11.45
C VAL A 77 -1.03 10.18 12.24
N LEU A 78 -1.00 10.93 13.34
CA LEU A 78 0.13 11.02 14.26
C LEU A 78 -0.04 10.01 15.39
N ASP A 79 0.76 8.96 15.39
CA ASP A 79 0.76 7.91 16.39
C ASP A 79 1.62 8.29 17.59
N LEU A 80 0.96 8.71 18.67
CA LEU A 80 1.57 9.05 19.96
C LEU A 80 1.34 7.95 21.01
N SER A 81 0.85 6.77 20.59
CA SER A 81 0.62 5.65 21.50
C SER A 81 1.89 4.85 21.75
N ASP A 82 1.89 4.00 22.78
CA ASP A 82 3.00 3.08 23.08
C ASP A 82 2.56 1.63 23.36
N GLU A 83 3.54 0.72 23.42
CA GLU A 83 3.33 -0.62 23.95
C GLU A 83 2.95 -0.57 25.45
N PRO A 84 2.04 -1.44 25.93
CA PRO A 84 1.47 -2.59 25.23
C PRO A 84 0.17 -2.29 24.46
N VAL A 85 -0.28 -1.04 24.39
CA VAL A 85 -1.60 -0.70 23.81
C VAL A 85 -1.62 -0.89 22.30
N LEU A 86 -0.59 -0.36 21.60
CA LEU A 86 -0.34 -0.63 20.18
C LEU A 86 1.08 -1.20 19.97
N GLY A 87 1.14 -2.51 19.73
CA GLY A 87 2.34 -3.17 19.24
C GLY A 87 2.51 -3.04 17.73
N TYR A 88 3.57 -3.64 17.19
CA TYR A 88 3.90 -3.50 15.76
C TYR A 88 2.79 -4.01 14.82
N ARG A 89 2.04 -5.04 15.23
CA ARG A 89 0.95 -5.59 14.40
C ARG A 89 -0.19 -4.59 14.29
N GLU A 90 -0.67 -4.09 15.43
CA GLU A 90 -1.81 -3.18 15.52
C GLU A 90 -1.47 -1.85 14.83
N ARG A 91 -0.23 -1.36 14.97
CA ARG A 91 0.25 -0.18 14.22
C ARG A 91 0.22 -0.40 12.72
N MET A 92 0.64 -1.57 12.23
CA MET A 92 0.61 -1.87 10.79
C MET A 92 -0.81 -2.00 10.25
N GLU A 93 -1.76 -2.48 11.06
CA GLU A 93 -3.18 -2.51 10.70
C GLU A 93 -3.74 -1.08 10.55
N LEU A 94 -3.48 -0.20 11.52
CA LEU A 94 -3.93 1.20 11.47
C LEU A 94 -3.22 2.02 10.39
N ALA A 95 -1.92 1.79 10.18
CA ALA A 95 -1.19 2.34 9.06
C ALA A 95 -1.85 1.91 7.74
N SER A 96 -2.22 0.65 7.58
CA SER A 96 -2.90 0.17 6.36
C SER A 96 -4.24 0.87 6.12
N VAL A 97 -5.04 1.10 7.18
CA VAL A 97 -6.29 1.86 7.11
C VAL A 97 -6.03 3.32 6.69
N SER A 98 -5.00 3.95 7.25
CA SER A 98 -4.63 5.33 6.90
C SER A 98 -4.19 5.44 5.44
N LEU A 99 -3.29 4.55 5.02
CA LEU A 99 -2.66 4.59 3.70
C LEU A 99 -3.65 4.32 2.57
N VAL A 100 -4.60 3.39 2.76
CA VAL A 100 -5.64 3.11 1.74
C VAL A 100 -6.60 4.29 1.55
N LEU A 101 -6.74 5.16 2.56
CA LEU A 101 -7.51 6.39 2.50
C LEU A 101 -6.69 7.59 2.02
N GLY A 102 -5.44 7.38 1.62
CA GLY A 102 -4.55 8.44 1.12
C GLY A 102 -4.00 9.35 2.22
N VAL A 103 -3.99 8.91 3.48
CA VAL A 103 -3.48 9.67 4.62
C VAL A 103 -2.18 9.03 5.12
N SER A 104 -1.13 9.83 5.31
CA SER A 104 0.14 9.35 5.86
C SER A 104 -0.01 8.90 7.32
N TYR A 105 0.82 7.96 7.75
CA TYR A 105 0.87 7.49 9.14
C TYR A 105 2.26 7.73 9.71
N GLU A 106 2.38 8.48 10.78
CA GLU A 106 3.66 8.89 11.37
C GLU A 106 3.71 8.53 12.85
N GLY A 107 4.69 7.73 13.25
CA GLY A 107 5.03 7.47 14.65
C GLY A 107 6.25 8.25 15.09
N ALA A 108 6.80 7.91 16.27
CA ALA A 108 7.91 8.62 16.87
C ALA A 108 9.21 8.60 16.04
N ASP A 109 9.49 7.48 15.36
CA ASP A 109 10.72 7.23 14.61
C ASP A 109 10.47 6.64 13.20
N PHE A 110 9.21 6.60 12.75
CA PHE A 110 8.84 6.08 11.44
C PHE A 110 7.74 6.91 10.78
N ARG A 111 7.73 6.89 9.45
CA ARG A 111 6.67 7.47 8.63
C ARG A 111 6.36 6.58 7.44
N PHE A 112 5.06 6.39 7.20
CA PHE A 112 4.53 5.76 6.01
C PHE A 112 3.71 6.77 5.23
N ASP A 113 4.11 7.01 4.00
CA ASP A 113 3.31 7.76 3.04
C ASP A 113 2.53 6.78 2.17
N PRO A 114 1.30 7.13 1.74
CA PRO A 114 0.58 6.33 0.76
C PRO A 114 1.50 6.06 -0.43
N PRO A 115 1.59 4.81 -0.93
CA PRO A 115 2.38 4.53 -2.11
C PRO A 115 1.95 5.48 -3.22
N LEU A 116 2.91 6.07 -3.93
CA LEU A 116 2.64 7.02 -5.02
C LEU A 116 1.52 6.46 -5.89
N ALA A 117 0.52 7.30 -6.16
CA ALA A 117 -0.55 6.94 -7.09
C ALA A 117 0.09 6.39 -8.36
N GLU A 118 -0.29 5.17 -8.72
CA GLU A 118 0.00 4.56 -10.02
C GLU A 118 -0.30 5.57 -11.15
N PRO A 119 0.35 5.44 -12.33
CA PRO A 119 0.35 6.48 -13.37
C PRO A 119 -1.04 7.05 -13.66
N ALA A 120 -1.07 8.30 -14.16
CA ALA A 120 -2.30 9.01 -14.51
C ALA A 120 -3.32 8.06 -15.18
N PRO A 121 -4.63 8.19 -14.89
CA PRO A 121 -5.63 7.24 -15.35
C PRO A 121 -5.44 6.91 -16.83
N LEU A 122 -5.19 5.64 -17.14
CA LEU A 122 -4.74 5.21 -18.48
C LEU A 122 -5.82 5.32 -19.56
N GLY A 123 -6.98 5.88 -19.24
CA GLY A 123 -8.15 5.91 -20.12
C GLY A 123 -8.74 4.52 -20.42
N VAL A 124 -8.11 3.45 -19.92
CA VAL A 124 -8.50 2.05 -20.10
C VAL A 124 -8.72 1.38 -18.74
N PRO A 125 -9.61 0.36 -18.67
CA PRO A 125 -9.77 -0.43 -17.44
C PRO A 125 -8.47 -1.14 -17.05
N VAL A 126 -8.05 -0.97 -15.80
CA VAL A 126 -6.87 -1.64 -15.22
C VAL A 126 -7.32 -2.62 -14.15
N LEU A 127 -6.74 -3.82 -14.14
CA LEU A 127 -6.91 -4.82 -13.08
C LEU A 127 -5.55 -5.25 -12.55
N ALA A 128 -5.28 -4.97 -11.28
CA ALA A 128 -4.10 -5.44 -10.58
C ALA A 128 -4.38 -6.76 -9.84
N VAL A 129 -3.49 -7.76 -9.99
CA VAL A 129 -3.60 -9.06 -9.32
C VAL A 129 -2.53 -9.17 -8.22
N TYR A 130 -2.96 -8.96 -6.98
CA TYR A 130 -2.10 -9.09 -5.80
C TYR A 130 -2.21 -10.47 -5.15
N GLY A 131 -1.30 -10.75 -4.23
CA GLY A 131 -1.31 -11.97 -3.46
C GLY A 131 -0.54 -11.78 -2.16
N THR A 132 -1.05 -12.39 -1.09
CA THR A 132 -0.52 -12.26 0.28
C THR A 132 0.82 -12.96 0.50
N GLY A 133 1.37 -13.60 -0.53
CA GLY A 133 2.62 -14.34 -0.43
C GLY A 133 3.21 -14.76 -1.78
N LYS A 134 4.25 -15.60 -1.69
CA LYS A 134 4.86 -16.25 -2.86
C LYS A 134 4.05 -17.49 -3.24
N ARG A 135 4.01 -17.79 -4.55
CA ARG A 135 3.34 -18.98 -5.11
C ARG A 135 1.85 -19.09 -4.78
N THR A 136 1.18 -17.95 -4.64
CA THR A 136 -0.28 -17.86 -4.39
C THR A 136 -1.14 -17.94 -5.66
N GLY A 137 -0.55 -18.25 -6.82
CA GLY A 137 -1.28 -18.35 -8.09
C GLY A 137 -1.58 -17.03 -8.81
N LYS A 138 -0.91 -15.91 -8.45
CA LYS A 138 -1.09 -14.60 -9.10
C LYS A 138 -0.99 -14.67 -10.64
N THR A 139 0.10 -15.24 -11.16
CA THR A 139 0.35 -15.42 -12.59
C THR A 139 -0.78 -16.23 -13.25
N ALA A 140 -1.20 -17.34 -12.63
CA ALA A 140 -2.30 -18.15 -13.14
C ALA A 140 -3.64 -17.40 -13.18
N ILE A 141 -3.94 -16.58 -12.17
CA ILE A 141 -5.15 -15.75 -12.13
C ILE A 141 -5.06 -14.64 -13.19
N ALA A 142 -3.95 -13.92 -13.26
CA ALA A 142 -3.72 -12.87 -14.27
C ALA A 142 -3.89 -13.43 -15.69
N GLY A 143 -3.27 -14.60 -15.95
CA GLY A 143 -3.39 -15.27 -17.24
C GLY A 143 -4.80 -15.76 -17.57
N GLU A 144 -5.56 -16.29 -16.60
CA GLU A 144 -6.97 -16.67 -16.85
C GLU A 144 -7.86 -15.46 -17.10
N VAL A 145 -7.66 -14.36 -16.39
CA VAL A 145 -8.38 -13.10 -16.65
C VAL A 145 -8.05 -12.59 -18.05
N ALA A 146 -6.77 -12.56 -18.44
CA ALA A 146 -6.33 -12.15 -19.76
C ALA A 146 -6.97 -13.02 -20.85
N ARG A 147 -6.93 -14.36 -20.72
CA ARG A 147 -7.59 -15.25 -21.69
C ARG A 147 -9.10 -15.03 -21.77
N ARG A 148 -9.78 -14.77 -20.65
CA ARG A 148 -11.23 -14.46 -20.65
C ARG A 148 -11.54 -13.13 -21.34
N ALA A 149 -10.72 -12.11 -21.13
CA ALA A 149 -10.85 -10.82 -21.78
C ALA A 149 -10.60 -10.95 -23.29
N ALA A 150 -9.58 -11.70 -23.71
CA ALA A 150 -9.28 -11.98 -25.11
C ALA A 150 -10.44 -12.72 -25.81
N ARG A 151 -11.04 -13.73 -25.18
CA ARG A 151 -12.24 -14.43 -25.69
C ARG A 151 -13.49 -13.56 -25.82
N ARG A 152 -13.46 -12.34 -25.26
CA ARG A 152 -14.53 -11.33 -25.35
C ARG A 152 -14.12 -10.15 -26.24
N ASP A 153 -13.05 -10.30 -27.01
CA ASP A 153 -12.54 -9.29 -27.94
C ASP A 153 -12.14 -7.96 -27.25
N LEU A 154 -11.66 -8.04 -26.00
CA LEU A 154 -11.26 -6.86 -25.20
C LEU A 154 -9.78 -6.48 -25.33
N ALA A 155 -9.02 -7.14 -26.23
CA ALA A 155 -7.59 -6.88 -26.49
C ALA A 155 -6.73 -6.63 -25.22
N PRO A 156 -6.68 -7.58 -24.26
CA PRO A 156 -5.96 -7.38 -23.00
C PRO A 156 -4.44 -7.38 -23.20
N ILE A 157 -3.75 -6.56 -22.41
CA ILE A 157 -2.29 -6.55 -22.27
C ILE A 157 -1.94 -6.92 -20.83
N VAL A 158 -0.98 -7.82 -20.63
CA VAL A 158 -0.47 -8.16 -19.29
C VAL A 158 0.86 -7.46 -19.06
N ILE A 159 0.94 -6.63 -18.02
CA ILE A 159 2.20 -6.01 -17.61
C ILE A 159 2.74 -6.77 -16.39
N ALA A 160 3.88 -7.44 -16.56
CA ALA A 160 4.50 -8.21 -15.49
C ALA A 160 5.72 -7.47 -14.92
N MET A 161 5.60 -7.08 -13.64
CA MET A 161 6.65 -6.37 -12.91
C MET A 161 7.47 -7.33 -12.04
N GLY A 162 8.59 -7.80 -12.59
CA GLY A 162 9.45 -8.80 -11.97
C GLY A 162 10.62 -8.22 -11.17
N ARG A 163 11.19 -9.02 -10.26
CA ARG A 163 12.50 -8.73 -9.65
C ARG A 163 13.66 -8.96 -10.63
N GLY A 164 13.47 -9.89 -11.58
CA GLY A 164 14.41 -10.17 -12.67
C GLY A 164 13.91 -9.65 -14.02
N GLY A 165 13.07 -8.61 -14.02
CA GLY A 165 12.54 -8.01 -15.24
C GLY A 165 13.63 -7.30 -16.07
N PRO A 166 13.32 -6.99 -17.34
CA PRO A 166 14.29 -6.42 -18.28
C PRO A 166 14.69 -4.97 -17.91
N PRO A 167 15.88 -4.51 -18.38
CA PRO A 167 16.39 -3.19 -18.02
C PRO A 167 15.54 -2.02 -18.53
N ALA A 168 14.96 -2.17 -19.72
CA ALA A 168 13.92 -1.32 -20.28
C ALA A 168 12.65 -2.17 -20.48
N PRO A 169 11.44 -1.58 -20.56
CA PRO A 169 10.25 -2.33 -20.88
C PRO A 169 10.40 -3.11 -22.19
N GLN A 170 9.97 -4.38 -22.20
CA GLN A 170 10.04 -5.24 -23.38
C GLN A 170 8.66 -5.81 -23.69
N VAL A 171 8.24 -5.70 -24.95
CA VAL A 171 6.97 -6.24 -25.43
C VAL A 171 7.20 -7.65 -25.96
N ALA A 172 6.37 -8.60 -25.52
CA ALA A 172 6.17 -9.88 -26.17
C ALA A 172 4.80 -9.87 -26.83
N GLU A 173 4.77 -9.80 -28.16
CA GLU A 173 3.52 -9.76 -28.92
C GLU A 173 2.75 -11.08 -28.79
N ALA A 174 1.43 -10.98 -28.91
CA ALA A 174 0.54 -12.14 -28.91
C ALA A 174 1.03 -13.21 -29.91
N GLY A 175 1.34 -14.40 -29.39
CA GLY A 175 1.82 -15.54 -30.19
C GLY A 175 3.29 -15.49 -30.60
N SER A 176 4.08 -14.49 -30.19
CA SER A 176 5.50 -14.39 -30.56
C SER A 176 6.43 -15.27 -29.72
N VAL A 177 5.99 -15.69 -28.53
CA VAL A 177 6.81 -16.50 -27.61
C VAL A 177 6.59 -17.99 -27.87
N THR A 178 7.67 -18.68 -28.21
CA THR A 178 7.71 -20.13 -28.50
C THR A 178 8.84 -20.79 -27.73
N LEU A 179 8.87 -22.12 -27.68
CA LEU A 179 9.99 -22.85 -27.07
C LEU A 179 11.33 -22.47 -27.73
N ASP A 180 11.36 -22.37 -29.06
CA ASP A 180 12.57 -22.01 -29.81
C ASP A 180 13.03 -20.58 -29.49
N SER A 181 12.10 -19.63 -29.37
CA SER A 181 12.47 -18.25 -29.00
C SER A 181 13.05 -18.19 -27.58
N LEU A 182 12.50 -18.96 -26.64
CA LEU A 182 13.03 -19.05 -25.27
C LEU A 182 14.41 -19.69 -25.23
N ILE A 183 14.66 -20.74 -26.01
CA ILE A 183 15.99 -21.36 -26.13
C ILE A 183 16.99 -20.35 -26.71
N ALA A 184 16.60 -19.59 -27.73
CA ALA A 184 17.45 -18.57 -28.34
C ALA A 184 17.84 -17.47 -27.33
N LEU A 185 16.90 -17.01 -26.49
CA LEU A 185 17.19 -16.06 -25.41
C LEU A 185 18.24 -16.62 -24.43
N VAL A 186 18.08 -17.88 -23.99
CA VAL A 186 19.08 -18.52 -23.10
C VAL A 186 20.46 -18.60 -23.77
N GLN A 187 20.51 -18.97 -25.06
CA GLN A 187 21.76 -19.06 -25.81
C GLN A 187 22.45 -17.70 -25.98
N ALA A 188 21.67 -16.62 -26.04
CA ALA A 188 22.17 -15.23 -26.05
C ALA A 188 22.59 -14.73 -24.66
N GLY A 189 22.41 -15.53 -23.60
CA GLY A 189 22.69 -15.14 -22.21
C GLY A 189 21.60 -14.27 -21.58
N GLU A 190 20.43 -14.20 -22.21
CA GLU A 190 19.28 -13.44 -21.72
C GLU A 190 18.39 -14.25 -20.77
N HIS A 191 17.56 -13.55 -20.00
CA HIS A 191 16.68 -14.18 -19.03
C HIS A 191 15.38 -14.68 -19.68
N ALA A 192 15.36 -15.92 -20.14
CA ALA A 192 14.18 -16.53 -20.76
C ALA A 192 13.07 -16.97 -19.78
N ALA A 193 13.30 -16.86 -18.48
CA ALA A 193 12.36 -17.30 -17.43
C ALA A 193 11.66 -16.11 -16.73
N SER A 194 11.48 -14.99 -17.46
CA SER A 194 10.75 -13.82 -16.95
C SER A 194 9.24 -14.05 -16.96
N ASP A 195 8.54 -13.53 -15.94
CA ASP A 195 7.08 -13.63 -15.78
C ASP A 195 6.31 -13.20 -17.05
N TYR A 196 6.73 -12.13 -17.74
CA TYR A 196 6.04 -11.67 -18.95
C TYR A 196 6.11 -12.66 -20.12
N LEU A 197 7.22 -13.41 -20.25
CA LEU A 197 7.40 -14.45 -21.26
C LEU A 197 6.55 -15.68 -20.92
N GLU A 198 6.47 -16.04 -19.64
CA GLU A 198 5.57 -17.09 -19.15
C GLU A 198 4.10 -16.73 -19.43
N ASP A 199 3.71 -15.49 -19.11
CA ASP A 199 2.36 -15.00 -19.39
C ASP A 199 2.08 -15.02 -20.90
N ALA A 200 2.97 -14.50 -21.74
CA ALA A 200 2.79 -14.50 -23.20
C ALA A 200 2.63 -15.91 -23.75
N LEU A 201 3.48 -16.85 -23.35
CA LEU A 201 3.44 -18.24 -23.79
C LEU A 201 2.14 -18.96 -23.35
N THR A 202 1.71 -18.75 -22.11
CA THR A 202 0.58 -19.50 -21.51
C THR A 202 -0.80 -18.88 -21.76
N THR A 203 -0.83 -17.62 -22.20
CA THR A 203 -2.08 -16.90 -22.47
C THR A 203 -2.30 -16.64 -23.95
N GLY A 204 -1.22 -16.50 -24.73
CA GLY A 204 -1.26 -16.06 -26.12
C GLY A 204 -1.61 -14.58 -26.30
N VAL A 205 -1.65 -13.79 -25.23
CA VAL A 205 -1.89 -12.33 -25.32
C VAL A 205 -0.58 -11.54 -25.33
N THR A 206 -0.62 -10.29 -25.77
CA THR A 206 0.53 -9.39 -25.69
C THR A 206 0.87 -9.10 -24.23
N THR A 207 2.15 -9.16 -23.88
CA THR A 207 2.64 -8.87 -22.54
C THR A 207 3.81 -7.90 -22.56
N ILE A 208 4.01 -7.19 -21.45
CA ILE A 208 5.09 -6.23 -21.28
C ILE A 208 5.87 -6.59 -20.03
N GLY A 209 7.15 -6.87 -20.19
CA GLY A 209 8.09 -7.09 -19.10
C GLY A 209 8.57 -5.77 -18.51
N ALA A 210 8.43 -5.61 -17.20
CA ALA A 210 8.95 -4.49 -16.42
C ALA A 210 9.74 -5.02 -15.21
N ARG A 211 10.50 -4.14 -14.56
CA ARG A 211 11.31 -4.45 -13.39
C ARG A 211 11.01 -3.54 -12.20
N ARG A 212 11.33 -4.04 -11.02
CA ARG A 212 11.38 -3.26 -9.78
C ARG A 212 12.48 -3.73 -8.84
N ALA A 213 12.90 -2.85 -7.95
CA ALA A 213 13.83 -3.15 -6.86
C ALA A 213 13.29 -2.66 -5.51
N ALA A 214 13.60 -3.43 -4.47
CA ALA A 214 13.13 -3.26 -3.08
C ALA A 214 11.59 -3.30 -2.92
N GLY A 215 11.15 -3.11 -1.67
CA GLY A 215 9.74 -2.98 -1.29
C GLY A 215 9.63 -2.37 0.10
N GLY A 216 8.82 -1.31 0.23
CA GLY A 216 8.50 -0.66 1.49
C GLY A 216 7.34 -1.35 2.22
N LEU A 217 7.18 -1.04 3.49
CA LEU A 217 6.09 -1.56 4.32
C LEU A 217 4.70 -1.11 3.82
N ALA A 218 4.62 0.05 3.16
CA ALA A 218 3.43 0.55 2.47
C ALA A 218 3.21 -0.05 1.06
N GLY A 219 4.05 -1.00 0.63
CA GLY A 219 3.91 -1.70 -0.66
C GLY A 219 4.64 -1.06 -1.85
N ALA A 220 5.14 0.17 -1.73
CA ALA A 220 5.87 0.84 -2.81
C ALA A 220 7.24 0.18 -3.11
N PRO A 221 7.63 0.01 -4.38
CA PRO A 221 9.03 -0.29 -4.73
C PRO A 221 9.91 0.97 -4.54
N TYR A 222 11.21 0.78 -4.33
CA TYR A 222 12.15 1.91 -4.30
C TYR A 222 12.46 2.42 -5.72
N ALA A 223 12.55 1.51 -6.67
CA ALA A 223 12.76 1.83 -8.08
C ALA A 223 11.95 0.89 -8.97
N THR A 224 11.39 1.41 -10.06
CA THR A 224 10.67 0.64 -11.07
C THR A 224 10.62 1.39 -12.40
N ASN A 225 10.54 0.65 -13.52
CA ASN A 225 10.22 1.20 -14.85
C ASN A 225 8.77 0.91 -15.26
N MET A 226 7.87 0.61 -14.30
CA MET A 226 6.47 0.32 -14.59
C MET A 226 5.78 1.46 -15.35
N VAL A 227 6.07 2.71 -14.98
CA VAL A 227 5.49 3.89 -15.65
C VAL A 227 5.85 3.93 -17.14
N GLU A 228 7.08 3.55 -17.49
CA GLU A 228 7.51 3.43 -18.90
C GLU A 228 6.79 2.27 -19.60
N ALA A 229 6.63 1.13 -18.92
CA ALA A 229 5.96 -0.03 -19.47
C ALA A 229 4.47 0.21 -19.76
N VAL A 230 3.81 1.02 -18.94
CA VAL A 230 2.41 1.41 -19.10
C VAL A 230 2.19 2.42 -20.24
N ALA A 231 3.23 3.15 -20.65
CA ALA A 231 3.13 4.13 -21.73
C ALA A 231 3.24 3.51 -23.14
N ILE A 232 3.49 2.20 -23.23
CA ILE A 232 3.54 1.41 -24.48
C ILE A 232 2.16 0.88 -24.81
#